data_AF-A0A480BUN9-F1
#
_entry.id   AF-A0A480BUN9-F1
#
_cell.length_a   1.000
_cell.length_b   1.000
_cell.length_c   1.000
_cell.angle_alpha   90.00
_cell.angle_beta   90.00
_cell.angle_gamma   90.00
#
_symmetry.space_group_name_H-M   'P 1'
#
loop_
_entity.id
_entity.type
_entity.pdbx_description
1 polymer ?
#
loop_
_entity_poly.entity_id
_entity_poly.type
_entity_poly.pdbx_seq_one_letter_code
_entity_poly.pdbx_strand_id
1 'polypeptide(L)'
;MTGQTPARATRITFAARAERYARAVLAGEIVAGKWVKAACQRHLDDLVRSETDADWPYVFDEQKCGRVCSFLQCLPHIKGRWARPVRKDGRVMRPTIALEDWQVFAYGVPFGWVHRETGLRRFRWLYLRVARKNAKSTPCAGLALYLGFADDEPGAEVYSLATKEKQARIVWEMARSMVLADSEFRLPVPAGLGISTTRRAIFQQHT
;
A
#
# COMPACT_ATOMS: atom_id res chain seq x y z
N MET A 1 -31.84 -17.08 -28.76
CA MET A 1 -31.01 -17.75 -27.76
C MET A 1 -30.17 -16.69 -27.06
N THR A 2 -30.67 -16.18 -25.94
CA THR A 2 -30.07 -15.09 -25.17
C THR A 2 -28.87 -15.62 -24.38
N GLY A 3 -27.66 -15.28 -24.83
CA GLY A 3 -26.43 -15.60 -24.11
C GLY A 3 -26.38 -14.82 -22.80
N GLN A 4 -26.48 -15.54 -21.68
CA GLN A 4 -26.17 -14.98 -20.36
C GLN A 4 -24.66 -14.71 -20.30
N THR A 5 -24.30 -13.43 -20.18
CA THR A 5 -22.96 -13.01 -19.80
C THR A 5 -22.65 -13.61 -18.42
N PRO A 6 -21.55 -14.36 -18.24
CA PRO A 6 -21.23 -14.95 -16.93
C PRO A 6 -20.99 -13.84 -15.90
N ALA A 7 -21.63 -13.96 -14.74
CA ALA A 7 -21.43 -13.06 -13.61
C ALA A 7 -19.94 -13.03 -13.24
N ARG A 8 -19.36 -11.82 -13.27
CA ARG A 8 -17.95 -11.58 -12.93
C ARG A 8 -17.75 -11.96 -11.45
N ALA A 9 -16.97 -13.00 -11.17
CA ALA A 9 -16.66 -13.41 -9.80
C ALA A 9 -16.22 -12.19 -8.98
N THR A 10 -16.96 -11.89 -7.91
CA THR A 10 -16.73 -10.71 -7.07
C THR A 10 -15.34 -10.82 -6.44
N ARG A 11 -14.39 -10.00 -6.89
CA ARG A 11 -13.05 -9.96 -6.30
C ARG A 11 -13.17 -9.47 -4.85
N ILE A 12 -12.62 -10.25 -3.91
CA ILE A 12 -12.58 -9.90 -2.49
C ILE A 12 -11.84 -8.56 -2.32
N THR A 13 -12.42 -7.63 -1.57
CA THR A 13 -11.82 -6.30 -1.30
C THR A 13 -10.57 -6.43 -0.45
N PHE A 14 -9.70 -5.41 -0.48
CA PHE A 14 -8.52 -5.38 0.39
C PHE A 14 -8.89 -5.33 1.88
N ALA A 15 -9.97 -4.61 2.22
CA ALA A 15 -10.54 -4.61 3.56
C ALA A 15 -10.93 -6.03 4.03
N ALA A 16 -11.70 -6.76 3.22
CA ALA A 16 -12.09 -8.13 3.54
C ALA A 16 -10.88 -9.09 3.63
N ARG A 17 -9.84 -8.89 2.81
CA ARG A 17 -8.58 -9.65 2.94
C ARG A 17 -7.86 -9.35 4.27
N ALA A 18 -7.79 -8.09 4.67
CA ALA A 18 -7.19 -7.68 5.93
C ALA A 18 -7.95 -8.25 7.13
N GLU A 19 -9.28 -8.19 7.10
CA GLU A 19 -10.13 -8.74 8.15
C GLU A 19 -10.01 -10.27 8.25
N ARG A 20 -10.04 -10.98 7.11
CA ARG A 20 -9.80 -12.42 7.06
C ARG A 20 -8.45 -12.80 7.67
N TYR A 21 -7.40 -12.06 7.33
CA TYR A 21 -6.08 -12.26 7.93
C TYR A 21 -6.12 -12.05 9.45
N ALA A 22 -6.77 -10.99 9.92
CA ALA A 22 -6.89 -10.71 11.35
C ALA A 22 -7.60 -11.85 12.10
N ARG A 23 -8.70 -12.36 11.55
CA ARG A 23 -9.44 -13.50 12.10
C ARG A 23 -8.60 -14.77 12.13
N ALA A 24 -7.92 -15.11 11.03
CA ALA A 24 -7.06 -16.29 10.94
C ALA A 24 -5.87 -16.25 11.93
N VAL A 25 -5.28 -15.07 12.16
CA VAL A 25 -4.23 -14.87 13.17
C VAL A 25 -4.74 -15.12 14.60
N LEU A 26 -5.95 -14.66 14.91
CA LEU A 26 -6.54 -14.80 16.24
C LEU A 26 -7.07 -16.22 16.49
N ALA A 27 -7.59 -16.88 15.45
CA ALA A 27 -7.98 -18.29 15.46
C ALA A 27 -6.77 -19.23 15.59
N GLY A 28 -5.54 -18.74 15.37
CA GLY A 28 -4.32 -19.53 15.44
C GLY A 28 -3.99 -20.31 14.16
N GLU A 29 -4.76 -20.12 13.09
CA GLU A 29 -4.51 -20.70 11.76
C GLU A 29 -3.22 -20.12 11.15
N ILE A 30 -2.94 -18.83 11.41
CA ILE A 30 -1.70 -18.17 11.04
C ILE A 30 -0.86 -17.94 12.30
N VAL A 31 0.31 -18.55 12.35
CA VAL A 31 1.26 -18.36 13.45
C VAL A 31 1.77 -16.92 13.43
N ALA A 32 1.43 -16.16 14.48
CA ALA A 32 1.86 -14.77 14.63
C ALA A 32 2.32 -14.47 16.06
N GLY A 33 3.29 -13.57 16.18
CA GLY A 33 3.78 -13.11 17.48
C GLY A 33 2.78 -12.23 18.23
N LYS A 34 3.01 -12.03 19.54
CA LYS A 34 2.16 -11.23 20.45
C LYS A 34 1.64 -9.93 19.84
N TRP A 35 2.53 -9.16 19.22
CA TRP A 35 2.21 -7.82 18.72
C TRP A 35 1.37 -7.82 17.44
N VAL A 36 1.52 -8.86 16.61
CA VAL A 36 0.66 -9.04 15.42
C VAL A 36 -0.74 -9.42 15.88
N LYS A 37 -0.86 -10.39 16.81
CA LYS A 37 -2.15 -10.76 17.43
C LYS A 37 -2.84 -9.55 18.07
N ALA A 38 -2.10 -8.75 18.85
CA ALA A 38 -2.65 -7.53 19.46
C ALA A 38 -3.12 -6.49 18.43
N ALA A 39 -2.41 -6.34 17.30
CA ALA A 39 -2.85 -5.45 16.22
C ALA A 39 -4.11 -5.96 15.51
N CYS A 40 -4.19 -7.27 15.25
CA CYS A 40 -5.36 -7.94 14.68
C CYS A 40 -6.58 -7.82 15.60
N GLN A 41 -6.41 -8.11 16.90
CA GLN A 41 -7.47 -7.96 17.90
C GLN A 41 -7.97 -6.52 17.94
N ARG A 42 -7.04 -5.55 18.07
CA ARG A 42 -7.39 -4.13 18.06
C ARG A 42 -8.23 -3.77 16.83
N HIS A 43 -7.81 -4.19 15.64
CA HIS A 43 -8.58 -3.91 14.42
C HIS A 43 -10.02 -4.42 14.49
N LEU A 44 -10.24 -5.65 14.93
CA LEU A 44 -11.59 -6.22 15.04
C LEU A 44 -12.40 -5.55 16.16
N ASP A 45 -11.79 -5.25 17.30
CA ASP A 45 -12.44 -4.54 18.40
C ASP A 45 -12.87 -3.14 17.96
N ASP A 46 -12.03 -2.45 17.19
CA ASP A 46 -12.33 -1.11 16.69
C ASP A 46 -13.44 -1.13 15.65
N LEU A 47 -13.56 -2.19 14.83
CA LEU A 47 -14.70 -2.37 13.92
C LEU A 47 -16.01 -2.41 14.72
N VAL A 48 -16.06 -3.24 15.76
CA VAL A 48 -17.22 -3.33 16.65
C VAL A 48 -17.51 -1.97 17.29
N ARG A 49 -16.51 -1.30 17.87
CA ARG A 49 -16.68 0.04 18.47
C ARG A 49 -17.21 1.05 17.47
N SER A 50 -16.73 1.02 16.22
CA SER A 50 -17.20 1.93 15.18
C SER A 50 -18.66 1.75 14.78
N GLU A 51 -19.28 0.62 15.14
CA GLU A 51 -20.69 0.36 14.93
C GLU A 51 -21.53 0.57 16.20
N THR A 52 -20.97 0.27 17.38
CA THR A 52 -21.73 0.18 18.63
C THR A 52 -21.52 1.35 19.60
N ASP A 53 -20.40 2.05 19.52
CA ASP A 53 -20.03 3.12 20.44
C ASP A 53 -20.22 4.49 19.77
N ALA A 54 -21.22 5.24 20.25
CA ALA A 54 -21.58 6.55 19.71
C ALA A 54 -20.47 7.60 19.93
N ASP A 55 -19.67 7.45 20.98
CA ASP A 55 -18.58 8.37 21.32
C ASP A 55 -17.29 8.02 20.57
N TRP A 56 -17.26 6.91 19.82
CA TRP A 56 -16.08 6.50 19.07
C TRP A 56 -15.89 7.34 17.79
N PRO A 57 -14.81 8.15 17.72
CA PRO A 57 -14.68 9.17 16.67
C PRO A 57 -14.12 8.63 15.36
N TYR A 58 -13.76 7.34 15.30
CA TYR A 58 -13.11 6.73 14.13
C TYR A 58 -14.04 5.78 13.38
N VAL A 59 -13.89 5.74 12.06
CA VAL A 59 -14.57 4.81 11.16
C VAL A 59 -13.53 4.12 10.28
N PHE A 60 -13.83 2.89 9.85
CA PHE A 60 -13.01 2.19 8.88
C PHE A 60 -13.49 2.49 7.46
N ASP A 61 -12.68 3.25 6.73
CA ASP A 61 -12.88 3.58 5.32
C ASP A 61 -12.20 2.50 4.44
N GLU A 62 -13.02 1.59 3.90
CA GLU A 62 -12.54 0.53 3.02
C GLU A 62 -11.91 1.07 1.72
N GLN A 63 -12.36 2.23 1.24
CA GLN A 63 -11.83 2.83 0.00
C GLN A 63 -10.42 3.34 0.24
N LYS A 64 -10.16 4.03 1.35
CA LYS A 64 -8.81 4.48 1.73
C LYS A 64 -7.86 3.30 1.98
N CYS A 65 -8.34 2.24 2.65
CA CYS A 65 -7.60 0.98 2.79
C CYS A 65 -7.25 0.39 1.41
N GLY A 66 -8.24 0.31 0.51
CA GLY A 66 -8.06 -0.24 -0.82
C GLY A 66 -7.17 0.61 -1.72
N ARG A 67 -7.19 1.94 -1.59
CA ARG A 67 -6.43 2.88 -2.44
C ARG A 67 -4.93 2.67 -2.27
N VAL A 68 -4.42 2.65 -1.04
CA VAL A 68 -2.99 2.42 -0.79
C VAL A 68 -2.55 1.03 -1.26
N CYS A 69 -3.36 -0.01 -1.01
CA CYS A 69 -3.04 -1.36 -1.47
C CYS A 69 -3.03 -1.47 -3.00
N SER A 70 -4.00 -0.84 -3.67
CA SER A 70 -4.08 -0.81 -5.12
C SER A 70 -2.89 -0.09 -5.72
N PHE A 71 -2.53 1.08 -5.17
CA PHE A 71 -1.35 1.83 -5.60
C PHE A 71 -0.06 0.99 -5.47
N LEU A 72 0.14 0.33 -4.33
CA LEU A 72 1.29 -0.53 -4.12
C LEU A 72 1.36 -1.67 -5.15
N GLN A 73 0.22 -2.24 -5.55
CA GLN A 73 0.16 -3.29 -6.57
C GLN A 73 0.31 -2.80 -8.02
N CYS A 74 0.27 -1.49 -8.27
CA CYS A 74 0.64 -0.92 -9.57
C CYS A 74 2.16 -0.79 -9.73
N LEU A 75 2.92 -0.78 -8.63
CA LEU A 75 4.35 -0.57 -8.70
C LEU A 75 5.09 -1.79 -9.25
N PRO A 76 6.06 -1.61 -10.17
CA PRO A 76 6.83 -2.71 -10.73
C PRO A 76 7.82 -3.28 -9.71
N HIS A 77 8.10 -4.57 -9.83
CA HIS A 77 9.29 -5.14 -9.21
C HIS A 77 10.56 -4.56 -9.85
N ILE A 78 11.50 -4.15 -9.01
CA ILE A 78 12.75 -3.49 -9.43
C ILE A 78 14.01 -4.32 -9.15
N LYS A 79 13.88 -5.48 -8.47
CA LYS A 79 15.00 -6.35 -8.12
C LYS A 79 14.76 -7.81 -8.52
N GLY A 80 15.86 -8.48 -8.86
CA GLY A 80 15.90 -9.93 -9.13
C GLY A 80 15.15 -10.34 -10.39
N ARG A 81 14.83 -11.63 -10.49
CA ARG A 81 14.12 -12.21 -11.65
C ARG A 81 12.77 -11.54 -11.93
N TRP A 82 12.13 -11.02 -10.89
CA TRP A 82 10.81 -10.39 -10.96
C TRP A 82 10.82 -9.02 -11.64
N ALA A 83 11.98 -8.38 -11.78
CA ALA A 83 12.13 -7.12 -12.51
C ALA A 83 12.27 -7.31 -14.02
N ARG A 84 12.40 -8.56 -14.50
CA ARG A 84 12.57 -8.86 -15.92
C ARG A 84 11.28 -8.50 -16.67
N PRO A 85 11.37 -7.69 -17.73
CA PRO A 85 10.22 -7.41 -18.55
C PRO A 85 9.70 -8.70 -19.20
N VAL A 86 8.39 -8.82 -19.26
CA VAL A 86 7.66 -9.92 -19.91
C VAL A 86 6.96 -9.34 -21.13
N ARG A 87 7.01 -10.05 -22.26
CA ARG A 87 6.19 -9.69 -23.43
C ARG A 87 4.81 -10.30 -23.25
N LYS A 88 3.78 -9.46 -23.23
CA LYS A 88 2.37 -9.87 -23.20
C LYS A 88 1.62 -9.04 -24.24
N ASP A 89 0.93 -9.71 -25.17
CA ASP A 89 0.13 -9.07 -26.21
C ASP A 89 0.90 -8.02 -27.04
N GLY A 90 2.16 -8.34 -27.39
CA GLY A 90 3.05 -7.44 -28.15
C GLY A 90 3.63 -6.27 -27.34
N ARG A 91 3.24 -6.10 -26.07
CA ARG A 91 3.72 -5.04 -25.18
C ARG A 91 4.75 -5.57 -24.18
N VAL A 92 5.76 -4.75 -23.90
CA VAL A 92 6.74 -5.04 -22.85
C VAL A 92 6.17 -4.55 -21.53
N MET A 93 5.81 -5.49 -20.65
CA MET A 93 5.27 -5.21 -19.32
C MET A 93 6.26 -5.63 -18.24
N ARG A 94 6.22 -4.97 -17.09
CA ARG A 94 6.98 -5.41 -15.90
C ARG A 94 6.01 -6.06 -14.90
N PRO A 95 6.37 -7.19 -14.29
CA PRO A 95 5.59 -7.75 -13.19
C PRO A 95 5.45 -6.71 -12.06
N THR A 96 4.22 -6.49 -11.62
CA THR A 96 3.94 -5.60 -10.49
C THR A 96 3.86 -6.37 -9.18
N ILE A 97 3.93 -5.63 -8.07
CA ILE A 97 3.86 -6.20 -6.73
C ILE A 97 2.49 -6.85 -6.53
N ALA A 98 2.48 -8.09 -6.03
CA ALA A 98 1.29 -8.70 -5.45
C ALA A 98 1.43 -8.69 -3.93
N LEU A 99 0.50 -8.04 -3.22
CA LEU A 99 0.55 -7.98 -1.76
C LEU A 99 0.00 -9.29 -1.18
N GLU A 100 0.72 -9.87 -0.23
CA GLU A 100 0.21 -10.95 0.63
C GLU A 100 -0.81 -10.41 1.65
N ASP A 101 -1.67 -11.27 2.20
CA ASP A 101 -2.75 -10.83 3.10
C ASP A 101 -2.23 -10.10 4.34
N TRP A 102 -1.07 -10.51 4.90
CA TRP A 102 -0.44 -9.80 6.01
C TRP A 102 0.07 -8.41 5.60
N GLN A 103 0.49 -8.23 4.35
CA GLN A 103 0.93 -6.93 3.82
C GLN A 103 -0.27 -6.02 3.59
N VAL A 104 -1.38 -6.56 3.10
CA VAL A 104 -2.64 -5.84 3.00
C VAL A 104 -3.09 -5.37 4.39
N PHE A 105 -3.03 -6.23 5.39
CA PHE A 105 -3.30 -5.84 6.77
C PHE A 105 -2.32 -4.75 7.27
N ALA A 106 -1.01 -4.96 7.09
CA ALA A 106 0.02 -4.07 7.60
C ALA A 106 0.03 -2.68 6.93
N TYR A 107 -0.32 -2.58 5.65
CA TYR A 107 -0.23 -1.35 4.86
C TYR A 107 -1.60 -0.71 4.57
N GLY A 108 -2.67 -1.48 4.51
CA GLY A 108 -4.03 -0.98 4.25
C GLY A 108 -4.75 -0.50 5.51
N VAL A 109 -4.77 -1.32 6.56
CA VAL A 109 -5.51 -1.00 7.80
C VAL A 109 -5.11 0.34 8.41
N PRO A 110 -3.81 0.72 8.49
CA PRO A 110 -3.43 2.02 9.03
C PRO A 110 -4.02 3.22 8.27
N PHE A 111 -4.27 3.07 6.96
CA PHE A 111 -4.83 4.11 6.11
C PHE A 111 -6.36 4.09 6.07
N GLY A 112 -6.99 2.94 6.36
CA GLY A 112 -8.44 2.82 6.43
C GLY A 112 -9.06 3.43 7.69
N TRP A 113 -8.35 3.43 8.82
CA TRP A 113 -8.88 4.04 10.06
C TRP A 113 -8.75 5.56 10.05
N VAL A 114 -9.88 6.26 9.93
CA VAL A 114 -9.97 7.72 9.85
C VAL A 114 -10.99 8.30 10.82
N HIS A 115 -10.79 9.54 11.23
CA HIS A 115 -11.75 10.29 12.03
C HIS A 115 -12.98 10.60 11.18
N ARG A 116 -14.19 10.41 11.73
CA ARG A 116 -15.46 10.57 10.99
C ARG A 116 -15.62 11.97 10.39
N GLU A 117 -15.36 12.99 11.19
CA GLU A 117 -15.55 14.39 10.78
C GLU A 117 -14.37 14.95 9.96
N THR A 118 -13.14 14.84 10.47
CA THR A 118 -11.97 15.45 9.84
C THR A 118 -11.36 14.62 8.72
N GLY A 119 -11.70 13.33 8.61
CA GLY A 119 -11.11 12.41 7.64
C GLY A 119 -9.63 12.07 7.88
N LEU A 120 -9.02 12.58 8.95
CA LEU A 120 -7.62 12.38 9.31
C LEU A 120 -7.36 10.96 9.83
N ARG A 121 -6.18 10.42 9.57
CA ARG A 121 -5.80 9.07 10.00
C ARG A 121 -5.75 8.97 11.53
N ARG A 122 -6.29 7.88 12.06
CA ARG A 122 -6.11 7.50 13.46
C ARG A 122 -4.65 7.19 13.78
N PHE A 123 -3.99 6.44 12.90
CA PHE A 123 -2.63 5.97 13.12
C PHE A 123 -1.62 6.93 12.50
N ARG A 124 -0.75 7.47 13.35
CA ARG A 124 0.37 8.34 12.94
C ARG A 124 1.68 7.57 12.75
N TRP A 125 1.76 6.36 13.32
CA TRP A 125 2.97 5.56 13.33
C TRP A 125 2.66 4.10 12.96
N LEU A 126 3.44 3.55 12.04
CA LEU A 126 3.43 2.13 11.71
C LEU A 126 4.78 1.52 12.07
N TYR A 127 4.78 0.60 13.04
CA TYR A 127 5.99 -0.12 13.46
C TYR A 127 5.95 -1.56 12.97
N LEU A 128 6.89 -1.94 12.10
CA LEU A 128 6.97 -3.27 11.51
C LEU A 128 8.29 -3.96 11.84
N ARG A 129 8.21 -5.16 12.40
CA ARG A 129 9.34 -6.09 12.54
C ARG A 129 9.18 -7.23 11.56
N VAL A 130 10.04 -7.22 10.55
CA VAL A 130 10.00 -8.21 9.47
C VAL A 130 11.37 -8.88 9.37
N ALA A 131 11.38 -10.21 9.26
CA ALA A 131 12.61 -10.99 9.10
C ALA A 131 13.39 -10.61 7.83
N ARG A 132 14.68 -10.95 7.81
CA ARG A 132 15.54 -10.73 6.63
C ARG A 132 14.98 -11.51 5.43
N LYS A 133 15.21 -10.97 4.22
CA LYS A 133 14.79 -11.50 2.91
C LYS A 133 13.29 -11.40 2.57
N ASN A 134 12.45 -10.83 3.44
CA ASN A 134 11.03 -10.56 3.16
C ASN A 134 10.78 -9.21 2.46
N ALA A 135 11.67 -8.81 1.54
CA ALA A 135 11.53 -7.63 0.68
C ALA A 135 11.14 -6.28 1.37
N LYS A 136 11.42 -6.08 2.66
CA LYS A 136 10.94 -4.94 3.47
C LYS A 136 11.13 -3.53 2.88
N SER A 137 12.18 -3.30 2.11
CA SER A 137 12.47 -1.99 1.50
C SER A 137 11.55 -1.66 0.32
N THR A 138 11.04 -2.67 -0.37
CA THR A 138 10.16 -2.52 -1.54
C THR A 138 8.84 -1.83 -1.18
N PRO A 139 8.05 -2.31 -0.18
CA PRO A 139 6.84 -1.62 0.22
C PRO A 139 7.14 -0.27 0.90
N CYS A 140 8.27 -0.08 1.58
CA CYS A 140 8.65 1.25 2.09
C CYS A 140 8.84 2.27 0.95
N ALA A 141 9.45 1.87 -0.16
CA ALA A 141 9.59 2.73 -1.34
C ALA A 141 8.22 3.04 -1.97
N GLY A 142 7.34 2.04 -2.05
CA GLY A 142 5.99 2.23 -2.57
C GLY A 142 5.12 3.13 -1.69
N LEU A 143 5.18 2.96 -0.37
CA LEU A 143 4.50 3.85 0.58
C LEU A 143 5.03 5.27 0.50
N ALA A 144 6.35 5.45 0.29
CA ALA A 144 6.91 6.78 0.12
C ALA A 144 6.39 7.48 -1.15
N LEU A 145 6.26 6.76 -2.26
CA LEU A 145 5.64 7.29 -3.48
C LEU A 145 4.14 7.57 -3.29
N TYR A 146 3.43 6.70 -2.58
CA TYR A 146 2.02 6.89 -2.28
C TYR A 146 1.80 8.16 -1.46
N LEU A 147 2.48 8.29 -0.33
CA LEU A 147 2.39 9.45 0.55
C LEU A 147 2.81 10.75 -0.13
N GLY A 148 3.81 10.69 -1.02
CA GLY A 148 4.31 11.87 -1.71
C GLY A 148 3.45 12.36 -2.88
N PHE A 149 2.69 11.46 -3.53
CA PHE A 149 2.07 11.78 -4.83
C PHE A 149 0.65 11.27 -5.03
N ALA A 150 0.13 10.42 -4.15
CA ALA A 150 -1.16 9.74 -4.35
C ALA A 150 -2.02 9.66 -3.10
N ASP A 151 -1.68 10.41 -2.05
CA ASP A 151 -2.36 10.40 -0.75
C ASP A 151 -3.17 11.69 -0.47
N ASP A 152 -3.31 12.56 -1.49
CA ASP A 152 -4.03 13.85 -1.47
C ASP A 152 -3.55 14.84 -0.40
N GLU A 153 -2.28 14.72 0.03
CA GLU A 153 -1.66 15.66 0.97
C GLU A 153 -0.98 16.81 0.19
N PRO A 154 -1.43 18.07 0.35
CA PRO A 154 -0.82 19.21 -0.32
C PRO A 154 0.61 19.47 0.16
N GLY A 155 1.56 19.57 -0.76
CA GLY A 155 2.95 19.88 -0.42
C GLY A 155 3.64 18.78 0.40
N ALA A 156 3.23 17.52 0.22
CA ALA A 156 3.78 16.39 0.97
C ALA A 156 5.30 16.27 0.82
N GLU A 157 6.00 16.16 1.95
CA GLU A 157 7.43 15.87 1.99
C GLU A 157 7.66 14.50 2.61
N VAL A 158 8.38 13.63 1.90
CA VAL A 158 8.65 12.26 2.34
C VAL A 158 10.14 12.01 2.45
N TYR A 159 10.58 11.64 3.65
CA TYR A 159 11.98 11.43 3.98
C TYR A 159 12.28 9.94 4.24
N SER A 160 13.41 9.47 3.73
CA SER A 160 13.96 8.16 4.11
C SER A 160 15.13 8.35 5.07
N LEU A 161 15.01 7.76 6.26
CA LEU A 161 15.97 7.92 7.35
C LEU A 161 16.55 6.56 7.76
N ALA A 162 17.84 6.54 8.06
CA ALA A 162 18.54 5.39 8.62
C ALA A 162 19.81 5.86 9.34
N THR A 163 20.39 5.00 10.17
CA THR A 163 21.67 5.27 10.85
C THR A 163 22.83 5.55 9.89
N LYS A 164 22.76 5.02 8.65
CA LYS A 164 23.74 5.28 7.59
C LYS A 164 23.02 5.74 6.34
N GLU A 165 23.51 6.80 5.72
CA GLU A 165 22.99 7.33 4.44
C GLU A 165 22.86 6.24 3.37
N LYS A 166 23.86 5.36 3.25
CA LYS A 166 23.83 4.23 2.30
C LYS A 166 22.62 3.30 2.51
N GLN A 167 22.10 3.18 3.74
CA GLN A 167 20.92 2.38 4.04
C GLN A 167 19.64 3.11 3.67
N ALA A 168 19.54 4.41 3.96
CA ALA A 168 18.40 5.25 3.54
C ALA A 168 18.31 5.33 2.00
N ARG A 169 19.45 5.46 1.33
CA ARG A 169 19.56 5.51 -0.12
C ARG A 169 18.96 4.28 -0.81
N ILE A 170 18.95 3.11 -0.16
CA ILE A 170 18.31 1.91 -0.72
C ILE A 170 16.83 2.18 -1.00
N VAL A 171 16.08 2.74 -0.05
CA VAL A 171 14.63 2.98 -0.24
C VAL A 171 14.40 4.07 -1.28
N TRP A 172 15.21 5.13 -1.25
CA TRP A 172 15.16 6.20 -2.26
C TRP A 172 15.40 5.67 -3.68
N GLU A 173 16.45 4.86 -3.87
CA GLU A 173 16.81 4.33 -5.20
C GLU A 173 15.72 3.40 -5.71
N MET A 174 15.12 2.61 -4.80
CA MET A 174 13.98 1.78 -5.14
C MET A 174 12.79 2.61 -5.64
N ALA A 175 12.42 3.66 -4.93
CA ALA A 175 11.31 4.54 -5.32
C ALA A 175 11.57 5.19 -6.69
N ARG A 176 12.78 5.73 -6.90
CA ARG A 176 13.17 6.31 -8.19
C ARG A 176 13.14 5.27 -9.32
N SER A 177 13.65 4.06 -9.07
CA SER A 177 13.62 2.99 -10.06
C SER A 177 12.20 2.57 -10.42
N MET A 178 11.25 2.58 -9.48
CA MET A 178 9.84 2.29 -9.76
C MET A 178 9.25 3.34 -10.71
N VAL A 179 9.46 4.63 -10.43
CA VAL A 179 8.99 5.74 -11.28
C VAL A 179 9.61 5.69 -12.68
N LEU A 180 10.90 5.38 -12.79
CA LEU A 180 11.56 5.28 -14.10
C LEU A 180 11.13 4.05 -14.90
N ALA A 181 10.78 2.95 -14.21
CA ALA A 181 10.45 1.68 -14.82
C ALA A 181 9.07 1.67 -15.49
N ASP A 182 8.18 2.59 -15.12
CA ASP A 182 6.81 2.67 -15.59
C ASP A 182 6.51 4.07 -16.12
N SER A 183 6.04 4.13 -17.37
CA SER A 183 5.73 5.41 -18.03
C SER A 183 4.47 6.08 -17.47
N GLU A 184 3.50 5.33 -16.96
CA GLU A 184 2.22 5.90 -16.50
C GLU A 184 2.42 6.83 -15.29
N PHE A 185 3.36 6.51 -14.40
CA PHE A 185 3.73 7.39 -13.29
C PHE A 185 4.30 8.74 -13.76
N ARG A 186 4.90 8.77 -14.96
CA ARG A 186 5.59 9.95 -15.51
C ARG A 186 4.74 10.75 -16.48
N LEU A 187 3.63 10.21 -16.98
CA LEU A 187 2.72 10.94 -17.87
C LEU A 187 2.09 12.12 -17.10
N PRO A 188 1.88 13.28 -17.75
CA PRO A 188 1.21 14.41 -17.12
C PRO A 188 -0.21 14.09 -16.66
N VAL A 189 -0.71 14.81 -15.66
CA VAL A 189 -2.12 14.74 -15.23
C VAL A 189 -3.00 15.28 -16.38
N PRO A 190 -4.16 14.66 -16.72
CA PRO A 190 -4.80 13.50 -16.07
C PRO A 190 -4.39 12.14 -16.64
N ALA A 191 -3.49 12.08 -17.62
CA ALA A 191 -3.06 10.82 -18.25
C ALA A 191 -2.16 9.94 -17.35
N GLY A 192 -1.59 10.51 -16.29
CA GLY A 192 -0.75 9.83 -15.30
C GLY A 192 -0.62 10.63 -14.01
N LEU A 193 0.49 10.42 -13.29
CA LEU A 193 0.75 11.08 -12.01
C LEU A 193 1.71 12.28 -12.10
N GLY A 194 2.29 12.57 -13.26
CA GLY A 194 3.20 13.71 -13.46
C GLY A 194 4.50 13.63 -12.65
N ILE A 195 4.91 12.43 -12.21
CA ILE A 195 6.08 12.26 -11.34
C ILE A 195 7.35 12.28 -12.17
N SER A 196 8.25 13.19 -11.82
CA SER A 196 9.58 13.33 -12.37
C SER A 196 10.67 13.03 -11.34
N THR A 197 11.87 12.72 -11.82
CA THR A 197 13.01 12.41 -10.94
C THR A 197 14.27 13.11 -11.42
N THR A 198 15.08 13.59 -10.48
CA THR A 198 16.48 13.98 -10.70
C THR A 198 17.40 12.99 -9.98
N ARG A 199 18.70 13.26 -9.93
CA ARG A 199 19.63 12.51 -9.08
C ARG A 199 19.36 12.69 -7.58
N ARG A 200 18.61 13.72 -7.17
CA ARG A 200 18.47 14.11 -5.76
C ARG A 200 17.03 14.17 -5.26
N ALA A 201 16.05 14.27 -6.16
CA ALA A 201 14.65 14.42 -5.80
C ALA A 201 13.74 13.58 -6.70
N ILE A 202 12.59 13.19 -6.15
CA ILE A 202 11.41 12.72 -6.87
C ILE A 202 10.35 13.79 -6.58
N PHE A 203 9.69 14.32 -7.60
CA PHE A 203 8.78 15.46 -7.47
C PHE A 203 7.70 15.40 -8.55
N GLN A 204 6.58 16.09 -8.33
CA GLN A 204 5.51 16.20 -9.32
C GLN A 204 5.71 17.48 -10.14
N GLN A 205 5.66 17.39 -11.47
CA GLN A 205 5.67 18.55 -12.35
C GLN A 205 4.25 19.10 -12.46
N HIS A 206 4.10 20.42 -12.23
CA HIS A 206 2.89 21.26 -12.41
C HIS A 206 1.55 20.50 -12.48
N THR A 207 0.79 20.50 -11.37
CA THR A 207 -0.66 20.21 -11.33
C THR A 207 -1.48 21.17 -12.18
#